data_AF-A0A974BN11-F1
#
_entry.id   AF-A0A974BN11-F1
#
_cell.length_a   1.000
_cell.length_b   1.000
_cell.length_c   1.000
_cell.angle_alpha   90.00
_cell.angle_beta   90.00
_cell.angle_gamma   90.00
#
_symmetry.space_group_name_H-M   'P 1'
#
loop_
_entity.id
_entity.type
_entity.pdbx_description
1 polymer ?
#
loop_
_entity_poly.entity_id
_entity_poly.type
_entity_poly.pdbx_seq_one_letter_code
_entity_poly.pdbx_strand_id
1 'polypeptide(L)' 'MKLLLLLVTIGLCSAQYNPNTQSGRTSIVHLFEWKWVDIAAECERYLGPNGFGGVQVSMWMENIMEPP' A
#
# COMPACT_ATOMS: atom_id res chain seq x y z
N MET A 1 22.40 30.73 4.24
CA MET A 1 21.19 30.53 5.08
C MET A 1 19.93 30.27 4.25
N LYS A 2 19.54 31.14 3.30
CA LYS A 2 18.34 30.93 2.44
C LYS A 2 18.38 29.62 1.62
N LEU A 3 19.53 29.26 1.05
CA LEU A 3 19.70 28.02 0.28
C LEU A 3 19.51 26.75 1.13
N LEU A 4 19.95 26.80 2.39
CA LEU A 4 19.83 25.69 3.33
C LEU A 4 18.36 25.49 3.75
N LEU A 5 17.64 26.59 3.96
CA LEU A 5 16.19 26.58 4.22
C LEU A 5 15.42 25.94 3.05
N LEU A 6 15.79 26.27 1.81
CA LEU A 6 15.15 25.77 0.60
C LEU A 6 15.37 24.24 0.42
N LEU A 7 16.58 23.76 0.69
CA LEU A 7 16.91 22.33 0.66
C LEU A 7 16.12 21.54 1.70
N VAL A 8 15.98 22.08 2.92
CA VAL A 8 15.19 21.45 3.99
C VAL A 8 13.71 21.37 3.60
N THR A 9 13.14 22.43 3.01
CA THR A 9 11.73 22.41 2.57
C THR A 9 11.46 21.39 1.47
N ILE A 10 12.39 21.22 0.51
CA ILE A 10 12.24 20.24 -0.58
C ILE A 10 12.34 18.80 -0.05
N GLY A 11 13.25 18.54 0.89
CA GLY A 11 13.39 17.24 1.54
C GLY A 11 12.13 16.81 2.30
N LEU A 12 11.50 17.73 3.05
CA LEU A 12 10.29 17.45 3.81
C LEU A 12 9.06 17.19 2.92
N CYS A 13 8.93 17.89 1.78
CA CYS A 13 7.80 17.68 0.86
C CYS A 13 7.83 16.33 0.12
N SER A 14 9.01 15.71 -0.02
CA SER A 14 9.18 14.44 -0.73
C SER A 14 8.71 13.23 0.09
N ALA A 15 8.70 13.33 1.42
CA ALA A 15 8.30 12.25 2.30
C ALA A 15 6.82 11.83 2.16
N GLN A 16 5.94 12.70 1.64
CA GLN A 16 4.51 12.39 1.50
C GLN A 16 4.22 11.27 0.49
N TYR A 17 5.13 11.02 -0.46
CA TYR A 17 4.91 10.09 -1.57
C TYR A 17 5.51 8.70 -1.32
N ASN A 18 6.10 8.45 -0.15
CA ASN A 18 6.68 7.15 0.17
C ASN A 18 5.57 6.15 0.51
N PRO A 19 5.39 5.07 -0.28
CA PRO A 19 4.34 4.07 -0.03
C PRO A 19 4.68 3.11 1.13
N ASN A 20 5.85 3.25 1.77
CA ASN A 20 6.35 2.40 2.85
C ASN A 20 6.47 0.92 2.47
N THR A 21 6.75 0.63 1.19
CA THR A 21 7.03 -0.73 0.71
C THR A 21 8.50 -1.08 0.92
N GLN A 22 8.81 -2.39 0.96
CA GLN A 22 10.21 -2.83 0.99
C GLN A 22 10.93 -2.47 -0.32
N SER A 23 12.25 -2.32 -0.25
CA SER A 23 13.08 -2.02 -1.43
C SER A 23 12.85 -3.02 -2.56
N GLY A 24 12.79 -2.53 -3.79
CA GLY A 24 12.52 -3.33 -4.99
C GLY A 24 11.06 -3.72 -5.22
N ARG A 25 10.13 -3.26 -4.37
CA ARG A 25 8.69 -3.55 -4.48
C ARG A 25 7.90 -2.27 -4.75
N THR A 26 7.36 -2.13 -5.95
CA THR A 26 6.73 -0.87 -6.41
C THR A 26 5.23 -0.98 -6.66
N SER A 27 4.67 -2.19 -6.64
CA SER A 27 3.25 -2.43 -6.97
C SER A 27 2.43 -2.79 -5.74
N ILE A 28 1.23 -2.21 -5.65
CA ILE A 28 0.18 -2.58 -4.71
C ILE A 28 -0.96 -3.23 -5.51
N VAL A 29 -1.46 -4.37 -5.05
CA VAL A 29 -2.56 -5.09 -5.72
C VAL A 29 -3.87 -4.84 -5.00
N HIS A 30 -4.96 -4.62 -5.73
CA HIS A 30 -6.30 -4.56 -5.16
C HIS A 30 -6.93 -5.95 -5.22
N LEU A 31 -7.02 -6.62 -4.07
CA LEU A 31 -7.73 -7.90 -3.95
C LEU A 31 -9.18 -7.63 -3.57
N PHE A 32 -9.96 -7.22 -4.58
CA PHE A 32 -11.36 -6.80 -4.41
C PHE A 32 -12.22 -7.93 -3.83
N GLU A 33 -12.84 -7.67 -2.68
CA GLU A 33 -13.76 -8.57 -1.95
C GLU A 33 -13.14 -9.90 -1.50
N TRP A 34 -11.82 -10.00 -1.41
CA TRP A 34 -11.16 -11.18 -0.86
C TRP A 34 -11.31 -11.26 0.66
N LYS A 35 -11.40 -12.49 1.18
CA LYS A 35 -11.40 -12.74 2.63
C LYS A 35 -9.99 -12.61 3.18
N TRP A 36 -9.88 -12.20 4.44
CA TRP A 36 -8.60 -12.03 5.14
C TRP A 36 -7.71 -13.28 5.14
N VAL A 37 -8.30 -14.47 5.32
CA VAL A 37 -7.56 -15.75 5.30
C VAL A 37 -6.95 -16.03 3.93
N ASP A 38 -7.65 -15.67 2.85
CA ASP A 38 -7.18 -15.86 1.49
C ASP A 38 -6.08 -14.83 1.17
N ILE A 39 -6.21 -13.59 1.64
CA ILE A 39 -5.18 -12.55 1.52
C ILE A 39 -3.89 -12.98 2.25
N ALA A 40 -3.99 -13.52 3.46
CA ALA A 40 -2.83 -13.99 4.22
C ALA A 40 -2.10 -15.12 3.47
N ALA A 41 -2.85 -16.11 2.97
CA ALA A 41 -2.28 -17.19 2.17
C ALA A 41 -1.65 -16.67 0.86
N GLU A 42 -2.26 -15.68 0.22
CA GLU A 42 -1.77 -15.05 -1.02
C GLU A 42 -0.47 -14.26 -0.81
N CYS A 43 -0.36 -13.57 0.33
CA CYS A 43 0.86 -12.89 0.75
C CYS A 43 2.05 -13.83 0.82
N GLU A 44 1.86 -15.02 1.39
CA GLU A 44 2.94 -16.02 1.57
C GLU A 44 3.23 -16.78 0.27
N ARG A 45 2.20 -17.29 -0.40
CA ARG A 45 2.38 -18.20 -1.54
C ARG A 45 2.76 -17.50 -2.84
N TYR A 46 2.42 -16.22 -3.01
CA TYR A 46 2.60 -15.52 -4.28
C TYR A 46 3.13 -14.08 -4.14
N LEU A 47 2.45 -13.18 -3.44
CA LEU A 47 2.78 -11.74 -3.47
C LEU A 47 4.16 -11.45 -2.87
N GLY A 48 4.49 -12.12 -1.77
CA GLY A 48 5.81 -12.06 -1.14
C GLY A 48 6.91 -12.49 -2.11
N PRO A 49 6.91 -13.74 -2.61
CA PRO A 49 7.92 -14.21 -3.56
C PRO A 49 8.01 -13.40 -4.85
N ASN A 50 6.90 -12.86 -5.36
CA ASN A 50 6.84 -12.14 -6.65
C ASN A 50 7.04 -10.62 -6.55
N GLY A 51 7.46 -10.08 -5.40
CA GLY A 51 7.90 -8.68 -5.31
C GLY A 51 6.77 -7.64 -5.18
N PHE A 52 5.55 -8.03 -4.83
CA PHE A 52 4.47 -7.07 -4.54
C PHE A 52 4.70 -6.38 -3.21
N GLY A 53 4.45 -5.06 -3.16
CA GLY A 53 4.74 -4.19 -2.01
C GLY A 53 3.60 -4.08 -1.00
N GLY A 54 2.36 -4.33 -1.40
CA GLY A 54 1.20 -4.26 -0.52
C GLY A 54 -0.10 -4.70 -1.17
N VAL A 55 -1.16 -4.72 -0.37
CA VAL A 55 -2.52 -5.08 -0.78
C VAL A 55 -3.49 -3.97 -0.39
N GLN A 56 -4.27 -3.49 -1.35
CA GLN A 56 -5.47 -2.70 -1.10
C GLN A 56 -6.64 -3.67 -0.88
N VAL A 57 -7.38 -3.45 0.20
CA VAL A 57 -8.49 -4.30 0.63
C VAL A 57 -9.82 -3.54 0.51
N SER A 58 -10.91 -4.28 0.32
CA SER A 58 -12.25 -3.70 0.35
C SER A 58 -12.57 -3.10 1.72
N MET A 59 -13.42 -2.08 1.74
CA MET A 59 -13.87 -1.39 2.96
C MET A 59 -14.49 -2.40 3.94
N TRP A 60 -14.03 -2.39 5.18
CA TRP A 60 -14.47 -3.28 6.27
C TRP A 60 -15.60 -2.68 7.13
N MET A 61 -16.10 -1.49 6.80
CA MET A 61 -17.26 -0.94 7.49
C MET A 61 -18.44 -1.87 7.26
N GLU A 62 -19.33 -2.03 8.26
CA GLU A 62 -20.58 -2.75 8.08
C GLU A 62 -21.37 -2.08 6.95
N ASN A 63 -21.34 -2.72 5.78
CA ASN A 63 -22.13 -2.29 4.65
C ASN A 63 -23.52 -2.91 4.82
N ILE A 64 -24.57 -2.12 4.61
CA ILE A 64 -25.87 -2.69 4.26
C ILE A 64 -25.62 -3.44 2.98
N MET A 65 -25.59 -4.77 3.03
CA MET A 65 -25.61 -5.58 1.82
C MET A 65 -26.96 -5.33 1.16
N GLU A 66 -27.00 -4.43 0.18
CA GLU A 66 -28.15 -4.39 -0.71
C GLU A 66 -28.14 -5.69 -1.54
N PRO A 67 -29.27 -6.42 -1.58
CA PRO A 67 -29.38 -7.59 -2.44
C PRO A 67 -29.26 -7.19 -3.92
N PRO A 68 -28.81 -8.10 -4.79
CA PRO A 68 -28.61 -7.85 -6.21
C PRO A 68 -29.89 -7.49 -6.97
#